data_AF-A0A537RC03-F1
#
_entry.id   AF-A0A537RC03-F1
#
_cell.length_a   1.000
_cell.length_b   1.000
_cell.length_c   1.000
_cell.angle_alpha   90.00
_cell.angle_beta   90.00
_cell.angle_gamma   90.00
#
_symmetry.space_group_name_H-M   'P 1'
#
loop_
_entity.id
_entity.type
_entity.pdbx_description
1 polymer ?
#
loop_
_entity_poly.entity_id
_entity_poly.type
_entity_poly.pdbx_seq_one_letter_code
_entity_poly.pdbx_strand_id
1 'polypeptide(L)'
;MKHAGAAALETLSDLLERLRTRTALAERRPGIFYIGGKAFLHFHDDPAGLFADLRLGGDWQRFPVNSSDERAELLAVIDEMF
;
A
#
# COMPACT_ATOMS: atom_id res chain seq x y z
N MET A 1 13.20 -8.63 -2.25
CA MET A 1 12.52 -7.38 -2.66
C MET A 1 12.69 -6.36 -1.55
N LYS A 2 13.03 -5.11 -1.88
CA LYS A 2 13.33 -4.05 -0.91
C LYS A 2 12.09 -3.19 -0.70
N HIS A 3 11.80 -2.75 0.52
CA HIS A 3 10.72 -1.79 0.74
C HIS A 3 11.02 -0.47 0.01
N ALA A 4 9.96 0.16 -0.49
CA ALA A 4 10.04 1.44 -1.18
C ALA A 4 10.84 2.46 -0.34
N GLY A 5 11.87 3.04 -0.95
CA GLY A 5 12.64 4.13 -0.35
C GLY A 5 11.84 5.43 -0.25
N ALA A 6 12.41 6.43 0.41
CA ALA A 6 11.76 7.74 0.62
C ALA A 6 11.32 8.40 -0.70
N ALA A 7 12.18 8.42 -1.73
CA ALA A 7 11.86 8.99 -3.03
C ALA A 7 10.70 8.25 -3.72
N ALA A 8 10.65 6.93 -3.63
CA ALA A 8 9.54 6.14 -4.15
C ALA A 8 8.23 6.46 -3.42
N LEU A 9 8.26 6.55 -2.09
CA LEU A 9 7.09 6.92 -1.28
C LEU A 9 6.61 8.35 -1.56
N GLU A 10 7.52 9.27 -1.91
CA GLU A 10 7.15 10.64 -2.31
C GLU A 10 6.27 10.62 -3.56
N THR A 11 6.57 9.78 -4.56
CA THR A 11 5.71 9.63 -5.77
C THR A 11 4.33 9.02 -5.48
N LEU A 12 4.16 8.43 -4.30
CA LEU A 12 2.92 7.82 -3.82
C LEU A 12 2.21 8.70 -2.78
N SER A 13 2.59 9.97 -2.60
CA SER A 13 2.03 10.89 -1.60
C SER A 13 0.51 10.87 -1.56
N ASP A 14 -0.15 11.09 -2.69
CA ASP A 14 -1.63 11.13 -2.77
C ASP A 14 -2.27 9.78 -2.39
N LEU A 15 -1.64 8.66 -2.76
CA LEU A 15 -2.11 7.33 -2.36
C LEU A 15 -1.96 7.14 -0.84
N LEU A 16 -0.81 7.51 -0.28
CA LEU A 16 -0.52 7.40 1.15
C LEU A 16 -1.46 8.29 1.98
N GLU A 17 -1.74 9.51 1.54
CA GLU A 17 -2.69 10.42 2.18
C GLU A 17 -4.09 9.83 2.21
N ARG A 18 -4.55 9.26 1.09
CA ARG A 18 -5.83 8.55 1.05
C ARG A 18 -5.82 7.38 2.02
N LEU A 19 -4.79 6.52 2.03
CA LEU A 19 -4.71 5.39 2.98
C LEU A 19 -4.79 5.85 4.44
N ARG A 20 -4.15 6.98 4.77
CA ARG A 20 -4.18 7.58 6.12
C ARG A 20 -5.56 8.06 6.57
N THR A 21 -6.51 8.27 5.66
CA THR A 21 -7.89 8.64 6.05
C THR A 21 -8.70 7.46 6.59
N ARG A 22 -8.19 6.22 6.47
CA ARG A 22 -8.89 5.00 6.93
C ARG A 22 -8.51 4.70 8.36
N THR A 23 -9.47 4.83 9.28
CA THR A 23 -9.25 4.63 10.73
C THR A 23 -8.87 3.20 11.10
N ALA A 24 -9.21 2.22 10.27
CA ALA A 24 -8.82 0.83 10.45
C ALA A 24 -7.32 0.57 10.19
N LEU A 25 -6.64 1.46 9.46
CA LEU A 25 -5.24 1.32 9.10
C LEU A 25 -4.35 2.10 10.06
N ALA A 26 -3.34 1.42 10.60
CA ALA A 26 -2.30 2.02 11.42
C ALA A 26 -0.97 2.04 10.64
N GLU A 27 -0.49 3.23 10.26
CA GLU A 27 0.83 3.39 9.64
C GLU A 27 1.92 3.35 10.72
N ARG A 28 2.76 2.30 10.72
CA ARG A 28 3.84 2.13 11.72
C ARG A 28 5.15 2.75 11.28
N ARG A 29 5.37 2.76 9.96
CA ARG A 29 6.49 3.41 9.26
C ARG A 29 5.93 3.94 7.94
N PRO A 30 6.54 4.97 7.33
CA PRO A 30 6.09 5.49 6.04
C PRO A 30 5.86 4.35 5.02
N GLY A 31 4.64 4.23 4.51
CA GLY A 31 4.27 3.20 3.54
C GLY A 31 4.13 1.78 4.10
N ILE A 32 4.01 1.60 5.42
CA ILE A 32 3.78 0.28 6.04
C ILE A 32 2.60 0.35 7.01
N PHE A 33 1.50 -0.28 6.61
CA PHE A 33 0.21 -0.23 7.28
C PHE A 33 -0.14 -1.58 7.92
N TYR A 34 -0.81 -1.49 9.07
CA TYR A 34 -1.21 -2.60 9.90
C TYR A 34 -2.71 -2.54 10.21
N ILE A 35 -3.32 -3.70 10.42
CA ILE A 35 -4.67 -3.86 11.00
C ILE A 35 -4.55 -4.77 12.21
N GLY A 36 -5.10 -4.36 13.36
CA GLY A 36 -5.12 -5.21 14.56
C GLY A 36 -3.74 -5.74 14.98
N GLY A 37 -2.67 -4.95 14.75
CA GLY A 37 -1.30 -5.34 15.06
C GLY A 37 -0.62 -6.27 14.04
N LYS A 38 -1.31 -6.68 12.97
CA LYS A 38 -0.75 -7.52 11.89
C LYS A 38 -0.40 -6.65 10.68
N ALA A 39 0.74 -6.94 10.05
CA ALA A 39 1.12 -6.29 8.80
C ALA A 39 0.06 -6.56 7.73
N PHE A 40 -0.37 -5.50 7.06
CA PHE A 40 -1.50 -5.52 6.15
C PHE A 40 -1.14 -5.02 4.75
N LEU A 41 -0.40 -3.93 4.64
CA LEU A 41 -0.03 -3.33 3.36
C LEU A 41 1.38 -2.75 3.48
N HIS A 42 2.22 -2.98 2.47
CA HIS A 42 3.51 -2.30 2.34
C HIS A 42 3.92 -2.11 0.88
N PHE A 43 4.80 -1.14 0.64
CA PHE A 43 5.26 -0.82 -0.71
C PHE A 43 6.67 -1.31 -0.99
N HIS A 44 6.93 -1.61 -2.26
CA HIS A 44 8.20 -2.04 -2.81
C HIS A 44 8.58 -1.20 -4.02
N ASP A 45 9.87 -0.88 -4.14
CA ASP A 45 10.49 -0.35 -5.35
C ASP A 45 11.42 -1.40 -5.97
N ASP A 46 11.23 -1.68 -7.25
CA ASP A 46 12.12 -2.54 -8.03
C ASP A 46 12.22 -2.07 -9.49
N PRO A 47 13.09 -2.66 -10.33
CA PRO A 47 13.29 -2.20 -11.70
C PRO A 47 12.03 -2.23 -12.59
N ALA A 48 11.01 -3.01 -12.25
CA ALA A 48 9.75 -3.07 -12.98
C ALA A 48 8.74 -2.00 -12.53
N GLY A 49 9.01 -1.30 -11.42
CA GLY A 49 8.19 -0.19 -10.92
C GLY A 49 7.90 -0.26 -9.43
N LEU A 50 6.79 0.37 -9.06
CA LEU A 50 6.27 0.42 -7.70
C LEU A 50 5.13 -0.57 -7.52
N PHE A 51 5.19 -1.28 -6.40
CA PHE A 51 4.21 -2.31 -6.05
C PHE A 51 3.73 -2.15 -4.62
N ALA A 52 2.48 -2.49 -4.39
CA ALA A 52 1.85 -2.67 -3.10
C ALA A 52 1.64 -4.17 -2.85
N ASP A 53 2.22 -4.67 -1.76
CA ASP A 53 1.91 -6.01 -1.27
C ASP A 53 0.82 -5.87 -0.19
N LEU A 54 -0.38 -6.34 -0.52
CA LEU A 54 -1.60 -6.27 0.29
C LEU A 54 -1.93 -7.67 0.82
N ARG A 55 -2.31 -7.77 2.10
CA ARG A 55 -2.67 -9.04 2.70
C ARG A 55 -4.16 -9.34 2.53
N LEU A 56 -4.47 -10.34 1.70
CA LEU A 56 -5.83 -10.78 1.36
C LEU A 56 -6.01 -12.26 1.70
N GLY A 57 -7.05 -12.60 2.46
CA GLY A 57 -7.36 -14.01 2.79
C GLY A 57 -6.27 -14.75 3.59
N GLY A 58 -5.26 -14.04 4.12
CA GLY A 58 -4.12 -14.62 4.83
C GLY A 58 -2.81 -14.57 4.03
N ASP A 59 -2.89 -14.44 2.71
CA ASP A 59 -1.78 -14.41 1.77
C ASP A 59 -1.46 -13.00 1.29
N TRP A 60 -0.25 -12.82 0.74
CA TRP A 60 0.16 -11.56 0.12
C TRP A 60 -0.20 -11.57 -1.36
N GLN A 61 -0.92 -10.54 -1.79
CA GLN A 61 -1.19 -10.25 -3.18
C GLN A 61 -0.49 -8.96 -3.57
N ARG A 62 0.09 -8.95 -4.78
CA ARG A 62 0.84 -7.81 -5.30
C ARG A 62 0.00 -7.04 -6.29
N PHE A 63 -0.06 -5.72 -6.10
CA PHE A 63 -0.71 -4.77 -6.98
C PHE A 63 0.33 -3.78 -7.52
N PRO A 64 0.40 -3.53 -8.83
CA PRO A 64 1.14 -2.38 -9.34
C PRO A 64 0.50 -1.08 -8.83
N VAL A 65 1.28 -0.01 -8.68
CA VAL A 65 0.79 1.32 -8.24
C VAL A 65 1.46 2.47 -9.01
N ASN A 66 1.85 2.18 -10.25
CA ASN A 66 2.58 3.08 -11.15
C ASN A 66 1.67 4.14 -11.78
N SER A 67 0.38 3.83 -11.96
CA SER A 67 -0.62 4.75 -12.53
C SER A 67 -1.72 5.15 -11.55
N SER A 68 -2.47 6.20 -11.87
CA SER A 68 -3.64 6.61 -11.08
C SER A 68 -4.72 5.53 -11.01
N ASP A 69 -4.92 4.78 -12.10
CA ASP A 69 -5.95 3.75 -12.20
C ASP A 69 -5.60 2.54 -11.33
N GLU A 70 -4.34 2.10 -11.38
CA GLU A 70 -3.80 1.05 -10.51
C GLU A 70 -3.91 1.42 -9.02
N ARG A 71 -3.63 2.69 -8.68
CA ARG A 71 -3.79 3.21 -7.31
C ARG A 71 -5.26 3.26 -6.90
N ALA A 72 -6.18 3.55 -7.83
CA ALA A 72 -7.61 3.56 -7.57
C ALA A 72 -8.15 2.15 -7.35
N GLU A 73 -7.70 1.18 -8.13
CA GLU A 73 -8.03 -0.24 -7.97
C GLU A 73 -7.59 -0.77 -6.61
N LEU A 74 -6.33 -0.53 -6.21
CA LEU A 74 -5.83 -0.91 -4.88
C LEU A 74 -6.71 -0.38 -3.76
N LEU A 75 -7.14 0.89 -3.86
CA LEU A 75 -7.97 1.51 -2.83
C LEU A 75 -9.39 0.97 -2.82
N ALA A 76 -9.98 0.68 -3.98
CA ALA A 76 -11.28 0.01 -4.05
C ALA A 76 -11.23 -1.35 -3.35
N VAL A 77 -10.19 -2.15 -3.61
CA VAL A 77 -9.99 -3.46 -2.95
C VAL A 77 -9.85 -3.30 -1.44
N ILE A 78 -9.09 -2.31 -0.96
CA ILE A 78 -8.94 -2.05 0.48
C ILE A 78 -10.26 -1.60 1.12
N ASP A 79 -11.05 -0.78 0.42
CA ASP A 79 -12.32 -0.26 0.92
C ASP A 79 -13.39 -1.35 1.02
N GLU A 80 -13.34 -2.38 0.17
CA GLU A 80 -14.24 -3.54 0.27
C GLU A 80 -13.94 -4.45 1.48
N MET A 81 -12.81 -4.24 2.18
CA MET A 81 -12.42 -5.04 3.35
C MET A 81 -12.99 -4.54 4.68
N PHE A 82 -13.64 -3.38 4.71
CA PHE A 82 -14.18 -2.74 5.91
C PHE A 82 -15.55 -2.11 5.67
#